data_AF-A0A2M6X9P6-F1
#
_entry.id   AF-A0A2M6X9P6-F1
#
_cell.length_a   1.000
_cell.length_b   1.000
_cell.length_c   1.000
_cell.angle_alpha   90.00
_cell.angle_beta   90.00
_cell.angle_gamma   90.00
#
_symmetry.space_group_name_H-M   'P 1'
#
loop_
_entity.id
_entity.type
_entity.pdbx_description
1 polymer ?
#
loop_
_entity_poly.entity_id
_entity_poly.type
_entity_poly.pdbx_seq_one_letter_code
_entity_poly.pdbx_strand_id
1 'polypeptide(L)'
;EKKALETYARKNNLSNIQFLGYKNSEELQKIISACRFVVIPSLWQEVFGLVILEAFRLGKTVIAADKGGIAEIIQEGNTGFFFRDQKDLKQKIQSLYNNPSL
;
A
#
# COMPACT_ATOMS: atom_id res chain seq x y z
N GLU A 1 2.63 -11.20 -14.67
CA GLU A 1 2.55 -9.82 -14.13
C GLU A 1 3.89 -9.27 -13.65
N LYS A 2 4.54 -9.87 -12.63
CA LYS A 2 5.84 -9.42 -12.07
C LYS A 2 6.90 -9.00 -13.11
N LYS A 3 7.18 -9.87 -14.09
CA LYS A 3 8.18 -9.61 -15.16
C LYS A 3 7.85 -8.36 -16.00
N ALA A 4 6.57 -8.08 -16.22
CA ALA A 4 6.13 -6.90 -16.97
C ALA A 4 6.37 -5.61 -16.16
N LEU A 5 6.08 -5.64 -14.85
CA LEU A 5 6.34 -4.51 -13.94
C LEU A 5 7.84 -4.25 -13.75
N GLU A 6 8.66 -5.30 -13.61
CA GLU A 6 10.12 -5.17 -13.55
C GLU A 6 10.68 -4.57 -14.85
N THR A 7 10.15 -5.00 -16.00
CA THR A 7 10.51 -4.43 -17.30
C THR A 7 10.10 -2.96 -17.41
N TYR A 8 8.90 -2.62 -16.94
CA TYR A 8 8.40 -1.25 -16.91
C TYR A 8 9.28 -0.35 -16.05
N ALA A 9 9.64 -0.78 -14.84
CA ALA A 9 10.52 -0.03 -13.93
C ALA A 9 11.90 0.21 -14.56
N ARG A 10 12.50 -0.81 -15.19
CA ARG A 10 13.77 -0.69 -15.91
C ARG A 10 13.68 0.28 -17.09
N LYS A 11 12.67 0.15 -17.94
CA LYS A 11 12.47 1.03 -19.11
C LYS A 11 12.27 2.49 -18.73
N ASN A 12 11.70 2.76 -17.57
CA ASN A 12 11.45 4.12 -17.08
C ASN A 12 12.53 4.62 -16.10
N ASN A 13 13.66 3.92 -15.95
CA ASN A 13 14.76 4.29 -15.06
C ASN A 13 14.33 4.55 -13.60
N LEU A 14 13.39 3.76 -13.09
CA LEU A 14 12.90 3.89 -11.71
C LEU A 14 13.88 3.22 -10.75
N SER A 15 14.77 4.01 -10.12
CA SER A 15 15.82 3.52 -9.21
C SER A 15 15.36 3.32 -7.76
N ASN A 16 14.15 3.75 -7.43
CA ASN A 16 13.58 3.73 -6.08
C ASN A 16 12.57 2.58 -5.86
N ILE A 17 12.62 1.53 -6.68
CA ILE A 17 11.71 0.38 -6.61
C ILE A 17 12.50 -0.90 -6.35
N GLN A 18 12.09 -1.66 -5.35
CA GLN A 18 12.66 -2.97 -5.03
C GLN A 18 11.57 -4.05 -5.09
N PHE A 19 11.79 -5.09 -5.90
CA PHE A 19 10.91 -6.26 -5.99
C PHE A 19 11.42 -7.36 -5.06
N LEU A 20 10.80 -7.51 -3.90
CA LEU A 20 11.29 -8.40 -2.83
C LEU A 20 10.94 -9.88 -3.03
N GLY A 21 10.02 -10.20 -3.95
CA GLY A 21 9.55 -11.57 -4.17
C GLY A 21 8.70 -12.10 -3.01
N TYR A 22 8.59 -13.43 -2.92
CA TYR A 22 7.88 -14.07 -1.82
C TYR A 22 8.63 -13.86 -0.50
N LYS A 23 7.85 -13.63 0.56
CA LYS A 23 8.33 -13.46 1.93
C LYS A 23 7.46 -14.27 2.87
N ASN A 24 8.09 -14.98 3.80
CA ASN A 24 7.36 -15.62 4.87
C ASN A 24 6.82 -14.58 5.87
N SER A 25 5.96 -15.00 6.80
CA SER A 25 5.29 -14.09 7.73
C SER A 25 6.26 -13.25 8.58
N GLU A 26 7.39 -13.82 9.01
CA GLU A 26 8.37 -13.10 9.84
C GLU A 26 9.12 -12.04 9.03
N GLU A 27 9.59 -12.41 7.82
CA GLU A 27 10.24 -11.47 6.91
C GLU A 27 9.30 -10.33 6.53
N LEU A 28 8.04 -10.65 6.20
CA LEU A 28 7.04 -9.67 5.81
C LEU A 28 6.77 -8.68 6.95
N GLN A 29 6.63 -9.16 8.19
CA GLN A 29 6.44 -8.29 9.35
C GLN A 29 7.62 -7.33 9.54
N LYS A 30 8.87 -7.79 9.39
CA LYS A 30 10.05 -6.93 9.48
C LYS A 30 10.05 -5.85 8.40
N ILE A 31 9.69 -6.23 7.17
CA ILE A 31 9.60 -5.29 6.03
C ILE A 31 8.52 -4.23 6.30
N ILE A 32 7.29 -4.67 6.59
CA ILE A 32 6.16 -3.74 6.80
C ILE A 32 6.43 -2.84 8.01
N SER A 33 7.03 -3.36 9.09
CA SER A 33 7.38 -2.57 10.28
C SER A 33 8.35 -1.43 9.98
N ALA A 34 9.23 -1.58 8.99
CA ALA A 34 10.14 -0.54 8.53
C ALA A 34 9.50 0.45 7.53
N CYS A 35 8.32 0.12 6.98
CA CYS A 35 7.61 1.03 6.09
C CYS A 35 6.94 2.17 6.86
N ARG A 36 6.72 3.29 6.16
CA ARG A 36 5.97 4.43 6.70
C ARG A 36 4.46 4.24 6.58
N PHE A 37 4.02 3.76 5.43
CA PHE A 37 2.64 3.44 5.11
C PHE A 37 2.62 2.31 4.05
N VAL A 38 1.46 1.67 3.88
CA VAL A 38 1.25 0.59 2.91
C VAL A 38 0.25 1.06 1.85
N VAL A 39 0.53 0.77 0.58
CA VAL A 39 -0.37 1.09 -0.54
C VAL A 39 -0.93 -0.19 -1.12
N ILE A 40 -2.26 -0.30 -1.21
CA ILE A 40 -2.98 -1.47 -1.72
C ILE A 40 -3.85 -1.02 -2.90
N PRO A 41 -3.32 -1.00 -4.13
CA PRO A 41 -4.03 -0.50 -5.30
C PRO A 41 -4.87 -1.58 -6.00
N SER A 42 -5.53 -2.45 -5.23
CA SER A 42 -6.29 -3.59 -5.74
C SER A 42 -7.41 -3.13 -6.69
N LEU A 43 -7.46 -3.71 -7.89
CA LEU A 43 -8.54 -3.46 -8.86
C LEU A 43 -9.78 -4.31 -8.58
N TRP A 44 -9.57 -5.45 -7.91
CA TRP A 44 -10.59 -6.43 -7.55
C TRP A 44 -11.19 -6.13 -6.17
N GLN A 45 -12.42 -6.59 -5.95
CA GLN A 45 -13.04 -6.51 -4.63
C GLN A 45 -12.37 -7.53 -3.70
N GLU A 46 -11.63 -7.04 -2.72
CA GLU A 46 -11.13 -7.85 -1.61
C GLU A 46 -12.28 -8.11 -0.63
N VAL A 47 -12.47 -9.38 -0.26
CA VAL A 47 -13.58 -9.80 0.62
C VAL A 47 -13.21 -9.63 2.10
N PHE A 48 -11.96 -9.92 2.47
CA PHE A 48 -11.53 -9.95 3.87
C PHE A 48 -10.45 -8.93 4.23
N GLY A 49 -9.73 -8.37 3.25
CA GLY A 49 -8.74 -7.33 3.50
C GLY A 49 -7.61 -7.73 4.46
N LEU A 50 -7.18 -9.01 4.45
CA LEU A 50 -6.17 -9.52 5.40
C LEU A 50 -4.88 -8.69 5.40
N VAL A 51 -4.44 -8.23 4.22
CA VAL A 51 -3.26 -7.37 4.07
C VAL A 51 -3.41 -6.04 4.83
N ILE A 52 -4.63 -5.49 4.92
CA ILE A 52 -4.93 -4.27 5.67
C ILE A 52 -4.80 -4.55 7.17
N LEU A 53 -5.36 -5.67 7.64
CA LEU A 53 -5.28 -6.07 9.05
C LEU A 53 -3.84 -6.33 9.50
N GLU A 54 -3.02 -6.93 8.63
CA GLU A 54 -1.58 -7.12 8.88
C GLU A 54 -0.84 -5.77 9.00
N ALA A 55 -1.16 -4.81 8.12
CA ALA A 55 -0.60 -3.45 8.20
C ALA A 55 -1.02 -2.73 9.50
N PHE A 56 -2.31 -2.82 9.87
CA PHE A 56 -2.85 -2.22 11.08
C PHE A 56 -2.25 -2.81 12.36
N ARG A 57 -2.05 -4.13 12.39
CA ARG A 57 -1.37 -4.80 13.52
C ARG A 57 0.04 -4.25 13.76
N LEU A 58 0.69 -3.75 12.71
CA LEU A 58 2.02 -3.14 12.75
C LEU A 58 1.97 -1.61 12.86
N GLY A 59 0.80 -1.02 13.12
CA GLY A 59 0.60 0.41 13.28
C GLY A 59 0.87 1.20 12.00
N LYS A 60 0.61 0.60 10.82
CA LYS A 60 0.86 1.24 9.53
C LYS A 60 -0.42 1.79 8.92
N THR A 61 -0.38 3.08 8.60
CA THR A 61 -1.40 3.75 7.80
C THR A 61 -1.49 3.09 6.41
N VAL A 62 -2.71 2.87 5.94
CA VAL A 62 -2.97 2.21 4.64
C VAL A 62 -3.56 3.21 3.65
N ILE A 63 -3.08 3.22 2.41
CA ILE A 63 -3.76 3.85 1.27
C ILE A 63 -4.33 2.75 0.39
N ALA A 64 -5.65 2.69 0.19
CA ALA A 64 -6.29 1.63 -0.58
C ALA A 64 -7.30 2.15 -1.61
N ALA A 65 -7.60 1.34 -2.63
CA ALA A 65 -8.69 1.64 -3.54
C ALA A 65 -10.05 1.47 -2.82
N ASP A 66 -10.99 2.38 -3.05
CA ASP A 66 -12.35 2.34 -2.46
C ASP A 66 -13.21 1.25 -3.12
N LYS A 67 -12.97 -0.02 -2.79
CA LYS A 67 -13.66 -1.17 -3.40
C LYS A 67 -13.88 -2.33 -2.42
N GLY A 68 -15.11 -2.85 -2.39
CA GLY A 68 -15.45 -4.10 -1.68
C GLY A 68 -15.31 -3.99 -0.15
N GLY A 69 -14.96 -5.10 0.51
CA GLY A 69 -14.83 -5.17 1.98
C GLY A 69 -13.67 -4.35 2.56
N ILE A 70 -12.79 -3.80 1.70
CA ILE A 70 -11.75 -2.84 2.12
C ILE A 70 -12.37 -1.58 2.74
N ALA A 71 -13.50 -1.14 2.19
CA ALA A 71 -14.18 0.08 2.62
C ALA A 71 -14.68 0.00 4.07
N GLU A 72 -14.98 -1.21 4.55
CA GLU A 72 -15.49 -1.44 5.91
C GLU A 72 -14.37 -1.48 6.96
N ILE A 73 -13.13 -1.74 6.55
CA ILE A 73 -11.98 -1.92 7.45
C ILE A 73 -11.26 -0.59 7.70
N ILE A 74 -11.18 0.28 6.68
CA ILE A 74 -10.46 1.55 6.76
C ILE A 74 -11.39 2.65 7.26
N GLN A 75 -10.95 3.37 8.29
CA GLN A 75 -11.57 4.62 8.73
C GLN A 75 -10.82 5.79 8.09
N GLU A 76 -11.44 6.42 7.08
CA GLU A 76 -10.84 7.52 6.32
C GLU A 76 -10.32 8.63 7.26
N GLY A 77 -9.03 8.94 7.15
CA GLY A 77 -8.38 9.99 7.96
C GLY A 77 -7.94 9.56 9.36
N ASN A 78 -8.23 8.33 9.79
CA ASN A 78 -7.80 7.80 11.08
C ASN A 78 -6.84 6.60 10.91
N THR A 79 -7.29 5.52 10.28
CA THR A 79 -6.46 4.31 10.08
C THR A 79 -5.89 4.22 8.67
N GLY A 80 -6.43 4.99 7.73
CA GLY A 80 -5.99 4.98 6.35
C GLY A 80 -6.73 5.98 5.48
N PHE A 81 -6.48 5.89 4.18
CA PHE A 81 -7.04 6.76 3.16
C PHE A 81 -7.46 5.95 1.94
N PHE A 82 -8.61 6.28 1.38
CA PHE A 82 -9.01 5.82 0.07
C PHE A 82 -8.44 6.71 -1.03
N PHE A 83 -8.26 6.14 -2.21
CA PHE A 83 -7.97 6.90 -3.43
C PHE A 83 -8.87 6.48 -4.58
N ARG A 84 -9.16 7.43 -5.48
CA ARG A 84 -10.08 7.24 -6.61
C ARG A 84 -9.38 7.03 -7.94
N ASP A 85 -8.25 7.70 -8.15
CA ASP A 85 -7.48 7.65 -9.38
C ASP A 85 -5.97 7.84 -9.11
N GLN A 86 -5.17 7.84 -10.18
CA GLN A 86 -3.71 8.01 -10.08
C GLN A 86 -3.30 9.37 -9.50
N LYS A 87 -4.06 10.44 -9.79
CA LYS A 87 -3.76 11.79 -9.33
C LYS A 87 -4.02 11.90 -7.83
N ASP A 88 -5.14 11.37 -7.37
CA ASP A 88 -5.51 11.29 -5.96
C ASP A 88 -4.53 10.41 -5.16
N LEU A 89 -4.20 9.22 -5.68
CA LEU A 89 -3.19 8.35 -5.08
C LEU A 89 -1.85 9.07 -4.88
N LYS A 90 -1.38 9.80 -5.89
CA LYS A 90 -0.16 10.60 -5.80
C LYS A 90 -0.25 11.64 -4.69
N GLN A 91 -1.37 12.35 -4.58
CA GLN A 91 -1.58 13.36 -3.54
C GLN A 91 -1.56 12.76 -2.13
N LYS A 92 -2.24 11.62 -1.93
CA LYS A 92 -2.25 10.91 -0.64
C LYS A 92 -0.84 10.44 -0.24
N ILE A 93 -0.11 9.84 -1.18
CA ILE A 93 1.30 9.43 -0.97
C ILE A 93 2.16 10.62 -0.58
N GLN A 94 2.07 11.74 -1.30
CA GLN A 94 2.85 12.95 -1.01
C GLN A 94 2.50 13.54 0.36
N SER A 95 1.21 13.57 0.73
CA SER A 95 0.76 14.06 2.03
C SER A 95 1.36 13.25 3.18
N LEU A 96 1.25 11.91 3.15
CA LEU A 96 1.82 11.04 4.18
C LEU A 96 3.35 11.06 4.20
N TYR A 97 3.98 11.15 3.02
CA TYR A 97 5.44 11.24 2.95
C TYR A 97 5.95 12.52 3.62
N ASN A 98 5.27 13.66 3.43
CA ASN A 98 5.68 14.94 4.01
C ASN A 98 5.24 15.12 5.48
N ASN A 99 4.22 14.40 5.95
CA ASN A 99 3.67 14.53 7.31
C ASN A 99 3.70 13.18 8.05
N PRO A 100 4.78 12.84 8.77
CA PRO A 100 4.95 11.55 9.45
C PRO A 100 3.94 11.23 10.55
N SER A 101 3.28 12.26 11.06
CA SER A 101 2.35 12.19 12.18
C SER A 101 0.92 11.86 11.75
N LEU A 102 0.66 11.80 10.45
CA LEU A 102 -0.59 11.32 9.82
C LEU A 102 -0.40 9.85 9.42
#